data_AF-A0A7C5LUW8-F1
#
_entry.id   AF-A0A7C5LUW8-F1
#
_cell.length_a   1.000
_cell.length_b   1.000
_cell.length_c   1.000
_cell.angle_alpha   90.00
_cell.angle_beta   90.00
_cell.angle_gamma   90.00
#
_symmetry.space_group_name_H-M   'P 1'
#
loop_
_entity.id
_entity.type
_entity.pdbx_description
1 polymer ?
#
loop_
_entity_poly.entity_id
_entity_poly.type
_entity_poly.pdbx_seq_one_letter_code
_entity_poly.pdbx_strand_id
1 'polypeptide(L)' 'CPAGARHFGDLGDPDSDVSQLVASRDTVDLMPEQGTRPVNTYLAPRPKDRMAKEAARLDPVATEAKGFLGWLDKALEKL' A
#
# COMPACT_ATOMS: atom_id res chain seq x y z
N CYS A 1 -5.88 7.59 17.56
CA CYS A 1 -5.89 6.31 16.81
C CYS A 1 -4.44 5.94 16.52
N PRO A 2 -3.91 4.78 16.96
CA PRO A 2 -2.50 4.43 16.77
C PRO A 2 -2.03 4.44 15.30
N ALA A 3 -2.92 4.05 14.38
CA ALA A 3 -2.64 4.07 12.94
C ALA A 3 -2.79 5.46 12.29
N GLY A 4 -3.18 6.50 13.05
CA GLY A 4 -3.41 7.84 12.51
C GLY A 4 -4.59 7.93 11.53
N ALA A 5 -5.54 7.00 11.57
CA ALA A 5 -6.64 6.95 10.60
C ALA A 5 -7.79 7.95 10.89
N ARG A 6 -7.82 8.56 12.08
CA ARG A 6 -8.88 9.49 12.50
C ARG A 6 -8.26 10.80 12.95
N HIS A 7 -8.76 11.89 12.38
CA HIS A 7 -8.45 13.27 12.75
C HIS A 7 -9.76 13.95 13.15
N PHE A 8 -9.70 14.83 14.15
CA PHE A 8 -10.85 15.56 14.66
C PHE A 8 -10.44 17.01 14.90
N GLY A 9 -11.32 17.94 14.53
CA GLY A 9 -11.05 19.37 14.57
C GLY A 9 -12.20 20.16 13.93
N ASP A 10 -12.00 21.46 13.79
CA ASP A 10 -12.99 22.36 13.20
C ASP A 10 -12.87 22.36 11.66
N LEU A 11 -13.84 21.75 10.98
CA LEU A 11 -13.89 21.73 9.51
C LEU A 11 -14.36 23.07 8.89
N GLY A 12 -14.88 23.98 9.72
CA GLY A 12 -15.26 25.34 9.29
C GLY A 12 -14.11 26.35 9.32
N ASP A 13 -13.05 26.06 10.08
CA ASP A 13 -11.84 26.87 10.14
C ASP A 13 -10.85 26.43 9.04
N PRO A 14 -10.56 27.27 8.02
CA PRO A 14 -9.63 26.91 6.94
C PRO A 14 -8.21 26.65 7.44
N ASP A 15 -7.81 27.19 8.59
CA ASP A 15 -6.45 27.03 9.13
C ASP A 15 -6.32 25.77 10.02
N SER A 16 -7.39 25.01 10.22
CA SER A 16 -7.36 23.80 11.04
C SER A 16 -6.66 22.63 10.33
N ASP A 17 -6.06 21.75 11.13
CA ASP A 17 -5.42 20.52 10.62
C ASP A 17 -6.37 19.65 9.79
N VAL A 18 -7.66 19.60 10.16
CA VAL A 18 -8.65 18.78 9.44
C VAL A 18 -9.06 19.42 8.11
N SER A 19 -9.21 20.74 8.07
CA SER A 19 -9.54 21.48 6.84
C SER A 19 -8.41 21.40 5.82
N GLN A 20 -7.16 21.60 6.28
CA GLN A 20 -5.97 21.45 5.45
C GLN A 20 -5.80 20.01 4.93
N LEU A 21 -6.06 19.01 5.78
CA LEU A 21 -5.98 17.61 5.38
C LEU A 21 -7.03 17.25 4.31
N VAL A 22 -8.27 17.71 4.47
CA VAL A 22 -9.35 17.55 3.48
C VAL A 22 -9.01 18.25 2.17
N ALA A 23 -8.45 19.46 2.21
CA ALA A 23 -8.03 20.18 1.01
C ALA A 23 -6.85 19.51 0.27
N SER A 24 -6.00 18.77 0.99
CA SER A 24 -4.78 18.16 0.43
C SER A 24 -5.00 16.86 -0.37
N ARG A 25 -6.17 16.21 -0.24
CA ARG A 25 -6.43 14.89 -0.81
C ARG A 25 -7.90 14.74 -1.18
N ASP A 26 -8.18 14.05 -2.28
CA ASP A 26 -9.55 13.75 -2.70
C ASP A 26 -10.37 13.12 -1.56
N THR A 27 -11.62 13.56 -1.47
CA THR A 27 -12.54 13.17 -0.40
C THR A 27 -13.85 12.65 -0.93
N VAL A 28 -14.48 11.78 -0.16
CA VAL A 28 -15.82 11.24 -0.45
C VAL A 28 -16.72 11.34 0.77
N ASP A 29 -17.98 11.67 0.51
CA ASP A 29 -19.03 11.55 1.50
C ASP A 29 -19.46 10.08 1.61
N LEU A 30 -19.83 9.66 2.82
CA LEU A 30 -20.40 8.35 3.04
C LEU A 30 -21.84 8.33 2.54
N MET A 31 -22.12 7.46 1.57
CA MET A 31 -23.48 7.23 1.02
C MET A 31 -24.17 8.52 0.57
N PRO A 32 -23.60 9.27 -0.40
CA PRO A 32 -24.14 10.57 -0.84
C PRO A 32 -25.59 10.47 -1.36
N GLU A 33 -26.00 9.31 -1.88
CA GLU A 33 -27.36 9.04 -2.34
C GLU A 33 -28.44 9.21 -1.26
N GLN A 34 -28.07 9.19 0.03
CA GLN A 34 -29.01 9.39 1.13
C GLN A 34 -29.30 10.87 1.44
N GLY A 35 -28.55 11.83 0.87
CA GLY A 35 -28.81 13.27 1.04
C GLY A 35 -28.60 13.81 2.46
N THR A 36 -27.94 13.06 3.35
CA THR A 36 -27.79 13.38 4.78
C THR A 36 -26.74 14.47 5.06
N ARG A 37 -25.89 14.79 4.08
CA ARG A 37 -24.80 15.79 4.18
C ARG A 37 -23.95 15.60 5.45
N PRO A 38 -23.25 14.45 5.57
CA PRO A 38 -22.46 14.15 6.75
C PRO A 38 -21.27 15.11 6.88
N VAL A 39 -20.90 15.45 8.11
CA VAL A 39 -19.69 16.23 8.40
C VAL A 39 -18.42 15.37 8.42
N ASN A 40 -18.57 14.05 8.55
CA ASN A 40 -17.43 13.15 8.58
C ASN A 40 -17.00 12.80 7.14
N THR A 41 -15.88 13.36 6.73
CA THR A 41 -15.32 13.21 5.39
C THR A 41 -14.33 12.05 5.33
N TYR A 42 -14.47 11.18 4.33
CA TYR A 42 -13.55 10.06 4.13
C TYR A 42 -12.53 10.41 3.06
N LEU A 43 -11.26 10.30 3.42
CA LEU A 43 -10.15 10.63 2.53
C LEU A 43 -9.81 9.44 1.63
N ALA A 44 -9.61 9.67 0.33
CA ALA A 44 -9.19 8.65 -0.64
C ALA A 44 -7.91 7.93 -0.17
N PRO A 45 -7.67 6.66 -0.55
CA PRO A 45 -6.49 5.92 -0.09
C PRO A 45 -5.18 6.69 -0.31
N ARG A 46 -4.25 6.60 0.64
CA ARG A 46 -2.92 7.18 0.44
C ARG A 46 -2.26 6.50 -0.77
N PRO A 47 -1.46 7.22 -1.57
CA PRO A 47 -0.58 6.59 -2.53
C PRO A 47 0.23 5.50 -1.82
N LYS A 48 0.22 4.29 -2.37
CA LYS A 48 1.05 3.20 -1.85
C LYS A 48 2.51 3.63 -1.98
N ASP A 49 3.33 3.22 -1.03
CA ASP A 49 4.77 3.34 -1.16
C ASP A 49 5.18 2.70 -2.49
N ARG A 50 5.84 3.49 -3.34
CA ARG A 50 6.42 2.94 -4.56
C ARG A 50 7.53 2.02 -4.09
N MET A 51 7.36 0.71 -4.29
CA MET A 51 8.50 -0.19 -4.17
C MET A 51 9.59 0.35 -5.09
N ALA A 52 10.81 0.47 -4.57
CA ALA A 52 11.96 0.87 -5.38
C ALA A 52 11.93 0.04 -6.66
N LYS A 53 11.95 0.72 -7.82
CA LYS A 53 11.94 0.07 -9.13
C LYS A 53 13.04 -0.98 -9.13
N GLU A 54 12.60 -2.23 -9.24
CA GLU A 54 13.40 -3.46 -9.26
C GLU A 54 14.35 -3.59 -8.06
N ALA A 55 14.05 -4.53 -7.16
CA ALA A 55 15.06 -5.05 -6.25
C ALA A 55 16.29 -5.42 -7.08
N ALA A 56 17.47 -5.01 -6.61
CA ALA A 56 18.73 -5.32 -7.30
C ALA A 56 18.78 -6.83 -7.60
N ARG A 57 19.01 -7.19 -8.86
CA ARG A 57 19.13 -8.58 -9.29
C ARG A 57 20.27 -9.20 -8.47
N LEU A 58 19.93 -10.16 -7.62
CA LEU A 58 20.93 -10.90 -6.86
C LEU A 58 21.69 -11.82 -7.81
N ASP A 59 23.01 -11.88 -7.63
CA ASP A 59 23.81 -12.87 -8.33
C ASP A 59 23.45 -14.27 -7.82
N PRO A 60 23.37 -15.27 -8.71
CA PRO A 60 23.06 -16.64 -8.30
C PRO A 60 24.17 -17.17 -7.37
N VAL A 61 23.77 -17.61 -6.18
CA VAL A 61 24.69 -18.17 -5.17
C VAL A 61 25.22 -19.54 -5.60
N ALA A 62 24.50 -20.25 -6.47
CA ALA A 62 24.95 -21.49 -7.08
C ALA A 62 24.46 -21.58 -8.53
N THR A 63 25.36 -21.98 -9.42
CA THR A 63 25.07 -22.23 -10.84
C THR A 63 24.83 -23.71 -11.15
N GLU A 64 25.18 -24.60 -10.22
CA GLU A 64 25.06 -26.05 -10.38
C GLU A 64 24.43 -26.69 -9.15
N ALA A 65 23.53 -27.64 -9.38
CA ALA A 65 22.93 -28.45 -8.33
C ALA A 65 23.96 -29.44 -7.75
N LYS A 66 24.10 -29.47 -6.43
CA LYS A 66 24.98 -30.41 -5.71
C LYS A 66 24.17 -31.33 -4.80
N GLY A 67 24.78 -32.43 -4.37
CA GLY A 67 24.16 -33.40 -3.46
C GLY A 67 22.97 -34.11 -4.09
N PHE A 68 21.86 -34.20 -3.35
CA PHE A 68 20.65 -34.89 -3.81
C PHE A 68 20.11 -34.33 -5.13
N LEU A 69 20.07 -32.99 -5.28
CA LEU A 69 19.55 -32.36 -6.49
C LEU A 69 20.42 -32.68 -7.72
N GLY A 70 21.76 -32.65 -7.58
CA GLY A 70 22.66 -33.04 -8.67
C GLY A 70 22.60 -34.54 -9.00
N TRP A 71 22.24 -35.39 -8.04
CA TRP A 71 21.97 -36.81 -8.33
C TRP A 71 20.63 -37.00 -9.05
N LEU A 72 19.59 -36.27 -8.63
CA LEU A 72 18.26 -36.33 -9.25
C LEU A 72 18.31 -35.87 -10.70
N ASP A 73 19.00 -34.77 -10.99
CA ASP A 73 19.19 -34.29 -12.37
C ASP A 73 19.82 -35.37 -13.25
N LYS A 74 20.89 -36.03 -12.78
CA LYS A 74 21.55 -37.14 -13.50
C LYS A 74 20.66 -38.37 -13.68
N ALA A 75 19.72 -38.60 -12.77
CA ALA A 75 18.77 -39.70 -12.89
C ALA A 75 17.70 -39.39 -13.94
N LEU A 76 17.22 -38.14 -13.99
CA LEU A 76 16.24 -37.68 -14.97
C LEU A 76 16.83 -37.56 -16.37
N GLU A 77 18.09 -37.16 -16.52
CA GLU A 77 18.79 -37.11 -17.83
C GLU A 77 18.92 -38.48 -18.51
N LYS A 78 18.81 -39.58 -17.77
CA LYS A 78 18.97 -40.94 -18.28
C LYS A 78 17.65 -41.62 -18.68
N LEU A 79 16.53 -40.93 -18.50
CA LEU A 79 15.21 -41.38 -18.90
C LEU A 79 14.90 -40.90 -20.32
#